data_AF-A0A7D9IAY5-F1
#
_entry.id   AF-A0A7D9IAY5-F1
#
_cell.length_a   1.000
_cell.length_b   1.000
_cell.length_c   1.000
_cell.angle_alpha   90.00
_cell.angle_beta   90.00
_cell.angle_gamma   90.00
#
_symmetry.space_group_name_H-M   'P 1'
#
loop_
_entity.id
_entity.type
_entity.pdbx_description
1 polymer ?
#
loop_
_entity_poly.entity_id
_entity_poly.type
_entity_poly.pdbx_seq_one_letter_code
_entity_poly.pdbx_strand_id
1 'polypeptide(L)'
;MRVLKLSYAWMFYLLFLHTTEGFYLPGLAPISYCEKQDSVEGKCKSHIPLFVNRLDSVETIIPYEYSRFDFCAPTNQDYAPSENLGQVVFGERIQPSAYNITFKDDKCDRACDKRYTKEDVKGEKLNFIKNGIRLNYQHHW
;
A
#
# COMPACT_ATOMS: atom_id res chain seq x y z
N MET A 1 35.21 -51.12 21.42
CA MET A 1 34.49 -50.20 22.35
C MET A 1 34.67 -48.70 22.08
N ARG A 2 35.85 -48.19 21.67
CA ARG A 2 36.05 -46.75 21.36
C ARG A 2 35.26 -46.23 20.14
N VAL A 3 35.16 -47.04 19.08
CA VAL A 3 34.50 -46.66 17.81
C VAL A 3 32.97 -46.54 17.96
N LEU A 4 32.35 -47.42 18.76
CA LEU A 4 30.92 -47.36 19.08
C LEU A 4 30.54 -46.11 19.88
N LYS A 5 31.43 -45.64 20.78
CA LYS A 5 31.21 -44.40 21.55
C LYS A 5 31.31 -43.15 20.66
N LEU A 6 32.26 -43.12 19.73
CA LEU A 6 32.34 -42.03 18.74
C LEU A 6 31.12 -42.03 17.83
N SER A 7 30.65 -43.19 17.38
CA SER A 7 29.44 -43.31 16.57
C SER A 7 28.19 -42.79 17.29
N TYR A 8 28.02 -43.11 18.58
CA TYR A 8 26.90 -42.60 19.38
C TYR A 8 26.99 -41.08 19.61
N ALA A 9 28.19 -40.54 19.80
CA ALA A 9 28.40 -39.10 19.94
C ALA A 9 28.08 -38.32 18.66
N TRP A 10 28.46 -38.85 17.49
CA TRP A 10 28.11 -38.26 16.20
C TRP A 10 26.60 -38.37 15.91
N MET A 11 25.96 -39.47 16.32
CA MET A 11 24.50 -39.62 16.22
C MET A 11 23.76 -38.59 17.07
N PHE A 12 24.25 -38.34 18.30
CA PHE A 12 23.69 -37.31 19.19
C PHE A 12 23.88 -35.90 18.62
N TYR A 13 25.02 -35.62 17.97
CA TYR A 13 25.30 -34.33 17.35
C TYR A 13 24.39 -34.06 16.13
N LEU A 14 24.09 -35.07 15.32
CA LEU A 14 23.13 -34.96 14.20
C LEU A 14 21.70 -34.71 14.68
N LEU A 15 21.30 -35.27 15.83
CA LEU A 15 19.98 -35.04 16.45
C LEU A 15 19.77 -33.58 16.91
N PHE A 16 20.84 -32.87 17.29
CA PHE A 16 20.77 -31.46 17.68
C PHE A 16 20.73 -30.48 16.49
N LEU A 17 21.02 -30.95 15.26
CA LEU A 17 21.06 -30.11 14.05
C LEU A 17 19.69 -29.94 13.36
N HIS A 18 18.60 -30.52 13.89
CA HIS A 18 17.31 -30.61 13.21
C HIS A 18 16.17 -29.76 13.83
N THR A 19 16.48 -28.58 14.39
CA THR A 19 15.42 -27.62 14.75
C THR A 19 15.30 -26.55 13.65
N THR A 20 14.46 -26.81 12.65
CA THR A 20 14.06 -25.78 11.68
C THR A 20 12.68 -25.26 12.06
N GLU A 21 12.59 -23.99 12.45
CA GLU A 21 11.30 -23.31 12.59
C GLU A 21 10.91 -22.68 11.26
N GLY A 22 9.79 -23.13 10.70
CA GLY A 22 9.18 -22.52 9.52
C GLY A 22 7.90 -21.80 9.95
N PHE A 23 7.79 -20.51 9.62
CA PHE A 23 6.54 -19.78 9.74
C PHE A 23 5.93 -19.59 8.35
N TYR A 24 4.70 -20.05 8.16
CA TYR A 24 3.94 -19.72 6.96
C TYR A 24 3.39 -18.31 7.12
N LEU A 25 3.78 -17.40 6.22
CA LEU A 25 3.12 -16.11 6.12
C LEU A 25 1.69 -16.36 5.64
N PRO A 26 0.66 -16.04 6.43
CA PRO A 26 -0.73 -16.22 6.00
C PRO A 26 -0.92 -15.48 4.68
N GLY A 27 -1.36 -16.21 3.65
CA GLY A 27 -1.69 -15.62 2.36
C GLY A 27 -2.83 -14.61 2.49
N LEU A 28 -2.89 -13.66 1.56
CA LEU A 28 -4.02 -12.73 1.48
C LEU A 28 -5.29 -13.51 1.08
N ALA A 29 -6.32 -13.47 1.91
CA ALA A 29 -7.61 -14.06 1.57
C ALA A 29 -8.24 -13.25 0.41
N PRO A 30 -8.69 -13.91 -0.67
CA PRO A 30 -9.32 -13.20 -1.79
C PRO A 30 -10.64 -12.56 -1.34
N ILE A 31 -10.86 -11.32 -1.77
CA ILE A 31 -12.11 -10.59 -1.56
C ILE A 31 -12.91 -10.63 -2.87
N SER A 32 -14.17 -11.05 -2.79
CA SER A 32 -15.07 -11.03 -3.96
C SER A 32 -15.86 -9.73 -4.03
N TYR A 33 -15.98 -9.18 -5.24
CA TYR A 33 -16.74 -7.95 -5.52
C TYR A 33 -17.95 -8.22 -6.41
N CYS A 34 -19.06 -7.53 -6.12
CA CYS A 34 -20.35 -7.69 -6.79
C CYS A 34 -21.12 -6.38 -6.81
N GLU A 35 -22.18 -6.35 -7.63
CA GLU A 35 -23.06 -5.19 -7.75
C GLU A 35 -23.73 -4.89 -6.40
N LYS A 36 -24.07 -3.61 -6.18
CA LYS A 36 -24.61 -3.13 -4.90
C LYS A 36 -25.84 -3.91 -4.42
N GLN A 37 -26.69 -4.34 -5.35
CA GLN A 37 -27.89 -5.13 -5.06
C GLN A 37 -27.59 -6.53 -4.52
N ASP A 38 -26.45 -7.10 -4.89
CA ASP A 38 -26.02 -8.45 -4.51
C ASP A 38 -25.02 -8.44 -3.34
N SER A 39 -24.74 -7.26 -2.78
CA SER A 39 -23.80 -7.13 -1.67
C SER A 39 -24.35 -7.83 -0.42
N VAL A 40 -23.58 -8.80 0.08
CA VAL A 40 -23.90 -9.56 1.29
C VAL A 40 -22.68 -9.56 2.18
N GLU A 41 -22.85 -9.04 3.39
CA GLU A 41 -21.79 -8.94 4.39
C GLU A 41 -21.13 -10.30 4.62
N GLY A 42 -19.79 -10.34 4.56
CA GLY A 42 -18.99 -11.55 4.73
C GLY A 42 -18.88 -12.47 3.51
N LYS A 43 -19.64 -12.25 2.42
CA LYS A 43 -19.48 -13.00 1.16
C LYS A 43 -18.93 -12.15 0.03
N CYS A 44 -19.54 -10.98 -0.18
CA CYS A 44 -19.23 -10.16 -1.34
C CYS A 44 -19.47 -8.68 -1.05
N LYS A 45 -18.51 -7.83 -1.45
CA LYS A 45 -18.54 -6.38 -1.20
C LYS A 45 -18.81 -5.63 -2.50
N SER A 46 -19.55 -4.53 -2.44
CA SER A 46 -19.72 -3.65 -3.60
C SER A 46 -18.74 -2.48 -3.63
N HIS A 47 -18.36 -1.97 -2.45
CA HIS A 47 -17.42 -0.86 -2.33
C HIS A 47 -15.98 -1.36 -2.46
N ILE A 48 -15.22 -0.74 -3.36
CA ILE A 48 -13.81 -1.04 -3.62
C ILE A 48 -12.98 0.06 -2.95
N PRO A 49 -12.31 -0.21 -1.82
CA PRO A 49 -11.43 0.77 -1.22
C PRO A 49 -10.21 0.98 -2.12
N LEU A 50 -10.00 2.23 -2.54
CA LEU A 50 -8.81 2.61 -3.29
C LEU A 50 -7.83 3.32 -2.36
N PHE A 51 -6.60 2.84 -2.36
CA PHE A 51 -5.51 3.44 -1.58
C PHE A 51 -4.47 4.04 -2.52
N VAL A 52 -3.76 5.04 -2.02
CA VAL A 52 -2.70 5.75 -2.73
C VAL A 52 -1.38 5.59 -1.99
N ASN A 53 -0.29 5.61 -2.73
CA ASN A 53 1.07 5.58 -2.19
C ASN A 53 1.77 6.92 -2.44
N ARG A 54 3.03 7.02 -2.03
CA ARG A 54 3.95 8.08 -2.41
C ARG A 54 4.07 8.20 -3.93
N LEU A 55 4.39 9.41 -4.38
CA LEU A 55 4.73 9.70 -5.76
C LEU A 55 6.24 9.56 -5.94
N ASP A 56 6.63 8.87 -6.99
CA ASP A 56 8.00 8.75 -7.46
C ASP A 56 8.16 9.48 -8.79
N SER A 57 9.40 9.73 -9.17
CA SER A 57 9.76 10.43 -10.40
C SER A 57 10.81 9.61 -11.13
N VAL A 58 10.71 9.58 -12.45
CA VAL A 58 11.77 9.01 -13.31
C VAL A 58 13.02 9.89 -13.36
N GLU A 59 12.87 11.17 -13.04
CA GLU A 59 13.93 12.18 -13.09
C GLU A 59 14.66 12.34 -11.75
N THR A 60 14.04 11.97 -10.63
CA THR A 60 14.61 12.16 -9.28
C THR A 60 14.44 10.94 -8.39
N ILE A 61 15.42 10.71 -7.51
CA ILE A 61 15.40 9.61 -6.55
C ILE A 61 14.56 9.89 -5.29
N ILE A 62 14.03 11.11 -5.14
CA ILE A 62 13.35 11.54 -3.90
C ILE A 62 11.83 11.39 -4.09
N PRO A 63 11.19 10.43 -3.42
CA PRO A 63 9.73 10.33 -3.46
C PRO A 63 9.08 11.39 -2.56
N TYR A 64 7.86 11.77 -2.92
CA TYR A 64 7.02 12.66 -2.10
C TYR A 64 5.78 11.93 -1.62
N GLU A 65 5.37 12.19 -0.39
CA GLU A 65 4.10 11.68 0.12
C GLU A 65 2.92 12.27 -0.66
N TYR A 66 1.84 11.50 -0.78
CA TYR A 66 0.61 11.92 -1.46
C TYR A 66 0.08 13.27 -0.93
N SER A 67 0.10 13.44 0.39
CA SER A 67 -0.37 14.63 1.12
C SER A 67 0.45 15.90 0.84
N ARG A 68 1.68 15.78 0.30
CA ARG A 68 2.52 16.94 -0.06
C ARG A 68 1.98 17.67 -1.28
N PHE A 69 1.32 16.94 -2.17
CA PHE A 69 0.61 17.51 -3.30
C PHE A 69 -0.79 17.93 -2.89
N ASP A 70 -1.38 18.87 -3.64
CA ASP A 70 -2.69 19.42 -3.34
C ASP A 70 -3.85 18.55 -3.83
N PHE A 71 -3.75 17.25 -3.64
CA PHE A 71 -4.80 16.32 -4.03
C PHE A 71 -6.03 16.43 -3.12
N CYS A 72 -7.11 15.75 -3.51
CA CYS A 72 -8.29 15.60 -2.67
C CYS A 72 -7.94 14.68 -1.50
N ALA A 73 -8.18 15.17 -0.28
CA ALA A 73 -8.06 14.36 0.92
C ALA A 73 -9.33 13.51 1.10
N PRO A 74 -9.22 12.28 1.63
CA PRO A 74 -10.38 11.47 1.96
C PRO A 74 -11.20 12.13 3.06
N THR A 75 -12.53 11.95 3.01
CA THR A 75 -13.45 12.48 4.03
C THR A 75 -13.23 11.83 5.40
N ASN A 76 -12.76 10.58 5.43
CA ASN A 76 -12.48 9.81 6.63
C ASN A 76 -11.05 9.22 6.53
N GLN A 77 -10.19 9.50 7.51
CA GLN A 77 -8.79 9.04 7.54
C GLN A 77 -8.59 7.75 8.37
N ASP A 78 -9.64 7.24 9.02
CA ASP A 78 -9.54 6.27 10.12
C ASP A 78 -9.30 4.81 9.70
N TYR A 79 -9.02 4.53 8.42
CA TYR A 79 -8.91 3.14 7.91
C TYR A 79 -7.66 2.90 7.05
N ALA A 80 -6.49 3.41 7.47
CA ALA A 80 -5.24 2.98 6.86
C ALA A 80 -5.14 1.43 6.89
N PRO A 81 -4.88 0.78 5.75
CA PRO A 81 -4.84 -0.67 5.69
C PRO A 81 -3.65 -1.19 6.52
N SER A 82 -3.79 -2.41 7.05
CA SER A 82 -2.68 -3.07 7.74
C SER A 82 -1.53 -3.32 6.76
N GLU A 83 -0.40 -2.66 6.97
CA GLU A 83 0.81 -2.83 6.16
C GLU A 83 1.43 -4.21 6.43
N ASN A 84 1.93 -4.85 5.37
CA ASN A 84 2.68 -6.09 5.54
C ASN A 84 4.13 -5.82 6.00
N LEU A 85 4.81 -6.83 6.55
CA LEU A 85 6.17 -6.67 7.08
C LEU A 85 7.16 -6.14 6.02
N GLY A 86 7.02 -6.56 4.76
CA GLY A 86 7.85 -6.06 3.67
C GLY A 86 7.65 -4.56 3.45
N GLN A 87 6.40 -4.10 3.42
CA GLN A 87 6.04 -2.69 3.26
C GLN A 87 6.60 -1.83 4.39
N VAL A 88 6.53 -2.32 5.63
CA VAL A 88 7.11 -1.64 6.78
C VAL A 88 8.63 -1.52 6.64
N VAL A 89 9.31 -2.60 6.24
CA VAL A 89 10.77 -2.62 6.08
C VAL A 89 11.24 -1.71 4.93
N PHE A 90 10.48 -1.64 3.83
CA PHE A 90 10.79 -0.74 2.71
C PHE A 90 10.23 0.68 2.89
N GLY A 91 9.56 0.95 4.03
CA GLY A 91 9.01 2.26 4.37
C GLY A 91 7.91 2.73 3.43
N GLU A 92 7.14 1.81 2.85
CA GLU A 92 5.92 2.16 2.14
C GLU A 92 4.89 2.73 3.12
N ARG A 93 4.10 3.71 2.67
CA ARG A 93 3.05 4.35 3.47
C ARG A 93 1.81 4.48 2.62
N ILE A 94 0.92 3.51 2.75
CA ILE A 94 -0.33 3.47 2.01
C ILE A 94 -1.37 4.31 2.74
N GLN A 95 -2.02 5.22 2.01
CA GLN A 95 -3.03 6.14 2.55
C GLN A 95 -4.38 5.94 1.87
N PRO A 96 -5.50 6.18 2.58
CA PRO A 96 -6.82 6.17 1.95
C PRO A 96 -6.91 7.29 0.90
N SER A 97 -7.49 6.96 -0.25
CA SER A 97 -7.76 7.93 -1.31
C SER A 97 -9.14 8.55 -1.17
N ALA A 98 -9.37 9.69 -1.82
CA ALA A 98 -10.69 10.32 -1.89
C ALA A 98 -11.63 9.67 -2.92
N TYR A 99 -11.18 8.65 -3.64
CA TYR A 99 -11.97 8.00 -4.69
C TYR A 99 -12.92 6.97 -4.08
N ASN A 100 -14.20 7.12 -4.41
CA ASN A 100 -15.25 6.18 -4.00
C ASN A 100 -15.64 5.34 -5.22
N ILE A 101 -15.19 4.09 -5.26
CA ILE A 101 -15.43 3.18 -6.38
C ILE A 101 -16.44 2.12 -5.95
N THR A 102 -17.49 1.96 -6.75
CA THR A 102 -18.46 0.87 -6.60
C THR A 102 -18.29 -0.11 -7.76
N PHE A 103 -18.27 -1.40 -7.47
CA PHE A 103 -18.12 -2.45 -8.48
C PHE A 103 -19.24 -2.39 -9.52
N LYS A 104 -18.85 -2.34 -10.80
CA LYS A 104 -19.74 -2.17 -11.98
C LYS A 104 -20.66 -0.94 -11.89
N ASP A 105 -20.19 0.15 -11.29
CA ASP A 105 -20.82 1.46 -11.42
C ASP A 105 -20.12 2.26 -12.51
N ASP A 106 -20.82 2.57 -13.60
CA ASP A 106 -20.26 3.31 -14.75
C ASP A 106 -20.31 4.84 -14.56
N LYS A 107 -20.69 5.32 -13.37
CA LYS A 107 -20.76 6.75 -13.08
C LYS A 107 -19.38 7.32 -12.78
N CYS A 108 -19.03 8.41 -13.47
CA CYS A 108 -17.83 9.17 -13.18
C CYS A 108 -18.15 10.36 -12.28
N ASP A 109 -17.78 10.26 -11.01
CA ASP A 109 -17.91 11.34 -10.04
C ASP A 109 -16.59 12.09 -9.86
N ARG A 110 -16.67 13.41 -9.68
CA ARG A 110 -15.50 14.25 -9.36
C ARG A 110 -15.17 14.13 -7.88
N ALA A 111 -13.93 13.79 -7.55
CA ALA A 111 -13.48 13.70 -6.16
C ALA A 111 -13.54 15.06 -5.43
N CYS A 112 -12.93 16.10 -6.02
CA CYS A 112 -13.06 17.48 -5.58
C CYS A 112 -12.57 18.45 -6.67
N ASP A 113 -12.98 19.72 -6.58
CA ASP A 113 -12.48 20.79 -7.46
C ASP A 113 -11.43 21.63 -6.71
N LYS A 114 -10.23 21.79 -7.27
CA LYS A 114 -9.18 22.70 -6.77
C LYS A 114 -9.13 23.95 -7.65
N ARG A 115 -9.18 25.13 -7.04
CA ARG A 115 -9.09 26.43 -7.74
C ARG A 115 -7.92 27.21 -7.20
N TYR A 116 -7.09 27.73 -8.11
CA TYR A 116 -5.95 28.57 -7.79
C TYR A 116 -6.19 30.00 -8.27
N THR A 117 -5.97 30.96 -7.39
CA THR A 117 -6.07 32.41 -7.65
C THR A 117 -4.73 32.99 -8.11
N LYS A 118 -4.69 34.26 -8.53
CA LYS A 118 -3.46 34.89 -9.01
C LYS A 118 -2.41 35.03 -7.90
N GLU A 119 -2.87 35.10 -6.66
CA GLU A 119 -2.06 35.15 -5.44
C GLU A 119 -1.37 33.80 -5.22
N ASP A 120 -2.10 32.69 -5.42
CA ASP A 120 -1.55 31.33 -5.34
C ASP A 120 -0.48 31.07 -6.40
N VAL A 121 -0.56 31.73 -7.56
CA VAL A 121 0.44 31.61 -8.63
C VAL A 121 1.82 32.11 -8.23
N LYS A 122 1.88 33.08 -7.30
CA LYS A 122 3.13 33.55 -6.69
C LYS A 122 3.51 32.73 -5.46
N GLY A 123 2.61 31.90 -4.96
CA GLY A 123 2.80 31.06 -3.79
C GLY A 123 3.76 29.90 -4.04
N GLU A 124 4.50 29.54 -2.99
CA GLU A 124 5.42 28.40 -2.98
C GLU A 124 4.72 27.09 -3.33
N LYS A 125 3.47 26.92 -2.89
CA LYS A 125 2.65 25.73 -3.13
C LYS A 125 2.43 25.45 -4.61
N LEU A 126 2.07 26.45 -5.43
CA LEU A 126 1.86 26.23 -6.86
C LEU A 126 3.18 25.97 -7.58
N ASN A 127 4.26 26.65 -7.18
CA ASN A 127 5.59 26.41 -7.73
C ASN A 127 6.06 24.97 -7.44
N PHE A 128 5.78 24.44 -6.25
CA PHE A 128 6.02 23.04 -5.92
C PHE A 128 5.26 22.10 -6.87
N ILE A 129 3.96 22.32 -7.07
CA ILE A 129 3.14 21.47 -7.97
C ILE A 129 3.66 21.53 -9.41
N LYS A 130 3.96 22.73 -9.93
CA LYS A 130 4.53 22.90 -11.28
C LYS A 130 5.85 22.15 -11.43
N ASN A 131 6.72 22.21 -10.42
CA ASN A 131 7.97 21.46 -10.43
C ASN A 131 7.73 19.95 -10.36
N GLY A 132 6.75 19.50 -9.58
CA GLY A 132 6.35 18.09 -9.54
C GLY A 132 5.87 17.58 -10.91
N ILE A 133 5.07 18.36 -11.63
CA ILE A 133 4.64 18.04 -13.00
C ILE A 133 5.85 18.01 -13.96
N ARG A 134 6.74 19.01 -13.88
CA ARG A 134 7.94 19.11 -14.73
C ARG A 134 8.89 17.92 -14.53
N LEU A 135 9.00 17.44 -13.29
CA LEU A 135 9.82 16.28 -12.92
C LEU A 135 9.08 14.96 -13.12
N ASN A 136 7.89 14.97 -13.73
CA ASN A 136 7.13 13.77 -14.05
C ASN A 136 6.92 12.87 -12.82
N TYR A 137 6.44 13.45 -11.72
CA TYR A 137 5.99 12.66 -10.57
C TYR A 137 4.71 11.90 -10.92
N GLN A 138 4.66 10.60 -10.60
CA GLN A 138 3.57 9.71 -11.02
C GLN A 138 2.94 8.96 -9.83
N HIS A 139 1.71 8.46 -10.07
CA HIS A 139 1.06 7.50 -9.20
C HIS A 139 1.17 6.11 -9.82
N HIS A 140 1.39 5.12 -8.95
CA HIS A 140 1.20 3.71 -9.27
C HIS A 140 -0.10 3.27 -8.62
N TRP A 141 -1.02 2.74 -9.43
CA TRP A 141 -2.35 2.27 -9.04
C TRP A 141 -2.41 0.75 -8.98
#